data_AF-A0A077ZH79-F1
#
_entry.id   AF-A0A077ZH79-F1
#
_cell.length_a   1.000
_cell.length_b   1.000
_cell.length_c   1.000
_cell.angle_alpha   90.00
_cell.angle_beta   90.00
_cell.angle_gamma   90.00
#
_symmetry.space_group_name_H-M   'P 1'
#
loop_
_entity.id
_entity.type
_entity.pdbx_description
1 polymer ?
#
loop_
_entity_poly.entity_id
_entity_poly.type
_entity_poly.pdbx_seq_one_letter_code
_entity_poly.pdbx_strand_id
1 'polypeptide(L)'
;MFRYFLSFSYLGSRFAGCQFQPDNITVQGVLEFSLVLFLYLFISLFSSVLGMVFMSPLDKEPRLRISSRTDSGVHALMNTATFDVELEKEYEPNYLKAAINTLLCKLEMEIRILDCRTVSLGFDARRHARERTYLYRLAVLKDSFDEDEDYVANSPEHQLPILEYQRVWALRSNFDIQRFCSAAEAFVGWHNFASFMSKSKNRQGELVVDSERTVKHIGVKLGRPLLDRADCPFSDRFNFFDVTFISKSFLYNQIRRMMACLVATATNRMEVKDIKWLLENPDPANYSKFNLRKAPSAGLFLKNIHYDESDFLNPNPFYSIHAERDTSNAINCDRADSDDNDE
;
A
#
# COMPACT_ATOMS: atom_id res chain seq x y z
N MET A 1 -23.14 1.20 21.98
CA MET A 1 -21.89 0.87 21.27
C MET A 1 -22.04 1.33 19.83
N PHE A 2 -21.11 2.14 19.34
CA PHE A 2 -21.09 2.65 17.97
C PHE A 2 -19.83 2.14 17.27
N ARG A 3 -19.95 1.77 15.99
CA ARG A 3 -18.81 1.46 15.13
C ARG A 3 -18.60 2.58 14.14
N TYR A 4 -17.39 3.11 14.13
CA TYR A 4 -16.97 4.09 13.14
C TYR A 4 -16.08 3.42 12.11
N PHE A 5 -16.25 3.83 10.87
CA PHE A 5 -15.34 3.57 9.77
C PHE A 5 -14.52 4.83 9.51
N LEU A 6 -13.21 4.65 9.37
CA LEU A 6 -12.27 5.69 8.98
C LEU A 6 -11.66 5.32 7.63
N SER A 7 -11.53 6.29 6.73
CA SER A 7 -10.56 6.25 5.65
C SER A 7 -9.45 7.24 5.93
N PHE A 8 -8.20 6.87 5.66
CA PHE A 8 -7.03 7.68 6.01
C PHE A 8 -5.87 7.46 5.04
N SER A 9 -5.09 8.51 4.80
CA SER A 9 -3.83 8.48 4.06
C SER A 9 -2.64 8.61 4.99
N TYR A 10 -1.48 8.13 4.56
CA TYR A 10 -0.22 8.34 5.27
C TYR A 10 1.02 8.14 4.39
N LEU A 11 2.10 8.81 4.79
CA LEU A 11 3.43 8.50 4.27
C LEU A 11 4.10 7.47 5.17
N GLY A 12 4.47 6.30 4.63
CA GLY A 12 4.99 5.19 5.40
C GLY A 12 6.44 5.32 5.87
N SER A 13 7.19 6.30 5.36
CA SER A 13 8.65 6.41 5.55
C SER A 13 9.08 6.42 7.01
N ARG A 14 8.32 7.08 7.89
CA ARG A 14 8.62 7.20 9.32
C ARG A 14 7.98 6.12 10.19
N PHE A 15 7.32 5.14 9.59
CA PHE A 15 6.57 4.12 10.33
C PHE A 15 7.16 2.72 10.14
N ALA A 16 7.17 1.91 11.20
CA ALA A 16 7.51 0.49 11.16
C ALA A 16 6.38 -0.39 10.56
N GLY A 17 5.60 0.19 9.65
CA GLY A 17 4.42 -0.37 9.03
C GLY A 17 3.13 0.12 9.66
N CYS A 18 2.01 -0.39 9.16
CA CYS A 18 0.70 0.05 9.59
C CYS A 18 0.26 -0.57 10.92
N GLN A 19 0.50 -1.87 11.13
CA GLN A 19 0.01 -2.60 12.30
C GLN A 19 0.81 -2.27 13.57
N PHE A 20 0.11 -2.14 14.71
CA PHE A 20 0.68 -1.89 16.04
C PHE A 20 1.80 -2.88 16.41
N GLN A 21 2.88 -2.34 16.95
CA GLN A 21 4.04 -3.05 17.50
C GLN A 21 4.50 -2.27 18.75
N PRO A 22 4.69 -2.92 19.92
CA PRO A 22 4.93 -2.20 21.18
C PRO A 22 6.09 -1.21 21.17
N ASP A 23 7.19 -1.56 20.50
CA ASP A 23 8.46 -0.80 20.56
C ASP A 23 8.70 0.10 19.34
N ASN A 24 7.69 0.29 18.48
CA ASN A 24 7.85 1.03 17.24
C ASN A 24 6.69 1.98 16.97
N ILE A 25 6.98 3.11 16.34
CA ILE A 25 5.94 4.02 15.83
C ILE A 25 5.29 3.39 14.60
N THR A 26 3.98 3.17 14.67
CA THR A 26 3.17 2.60 13.59
C THR A 26 1.93 3.46 13.35
N VAL A 27 1.35 3.35 12.16
CA VAL A 27 0.14 4.11 11.80
C VAL A 27 -1.01 3.78 12.74
N GLN A 28 -1.23 2.49 13.04
CA GLN A 28 -2.25 2.05 13.99
C GLN A 28 -2.02 2.63 15.39
N GLY A 29 -0.78 2.58 15.89
CA GLY A 29 -0.47 3.09 17.23
C GLY A 29 -0.76 4.59 17.36
N VAL A 30 -0.36 5.39 16.36
CA VAL A 30 -0.62 6.84 16.35
C VAL A 30 -2.12 7.14 16.25
N LEU A 31 -2.86 6.40 15.41
CA LEU A 31 -4.31 6.59 15.28
C LEU A 31 -5.07 6.16 16.54
N GLU A 32 -4.74 5.03 17.14
CA GLU A 32 -5.33 4.58 18.42
C GLU A 32 -5.04 5.60 19.53
N PHE A 33 -3.80 6.07 19.66
CA PHE A 33 -3.43 7.13 20.61
C PHE A 33 -4.22 8.42 20.37
N SER A 34 -4.38 8.83 19.11
CA SER A 34 -5.12 10.04 18.75
C SER A 34 -6.61 9.94 19.11
N LEU A 35 -7.20 8.76 18.93
CA LEU A 35 -8.58 8.48 19.32
C LEU A 35 -8.75 8.46 20.84
N VAL A 36 -7.84 7.81 21.56
CA VAL A 36 -7.81 7.84 23.02
C VAL A 36 -7.75 9.29 23.50
N LEU A 37 -6.80 10.09 23.04
CA LEU A 37 -6.68 11.48 23.47
C LEU A 37 -7.92 12.32 23.15
N PHE A 38 -8.53 12.13 21.98
CA PHE A 38 -9.80 12.77 21.63
C PHE A 38 -10.93 12.41 22.61
N LEU A 39 -11.12 11.12 22.89
CA LEU A 39 -12.17 10.63 23.78
C LEU A 39 -11.96 11.14 25.20
N TYR A 40 -10.72 11.22 25.66
CA TYR A 40 -10.39 11.82 26.95
C TYR A 40 -10.75 13.30 26.98
N LEU A 41 -10.37 14.09 25.98
CA LEU A 41 -10.70 15.51 25.90
C LEU A 41 -12.21 15.78 25.83
N PHE A 42 -12.99 14.85 25.26
CA PHE A 42 -14.42 15.02 25.08
C PHE A 42 -15.26 14.53 26.27
N ILE A 43 -15.01 13.29 26.74
CA ILE A 43 -15.77 12.69 27.85
C ILE A 43 -15.43 13.41 29.15
N SER A 44 -14.20 13.90 29.23
CA SER A 44 -13.71 14.48 30.45
C SER A 44 -13.96 15.98 30.53
N LEU A 45 -14.92 16.32 31.37
CA LEU A 45 -14.97 17.58 32.10
C LEU A 45 -13.77 17.78 33.06
N PHE A 46 -12.68 16.99 32.98
CA PHE A 46 -11.53 17.18 33.87
C PHE A 46 -10.77 18.44 33.47
N SER A 47 -10.84 19.43 34.35
CA SER A 47 -10.12 20.70 34.27
C SER A 47 -8.59 20.56 34.40
N SER A 48 -8.03 19.34 34.34
CA SER A 48 -6.59 19.13 34.47
C SER A 48 -6.07 17.99 33.60
N VAL A 49 -4.90 18.23 32.98
CA VAL A 49 -4.09 17.24 32.24
C VAL A 49 -3.80 16.01 33.10
N LEU A 50 -3.70 16.18 34.42
CA LEU A 50 -3.41 15.12 35.37
C LEU A 50 -4.46 14.00 35.34
N GLY A 51 -5.75 14.36 35.23
CA GLY A 51 -6.84 13.38 35.10
C GLY A 51 -6.69 12.50 33.87
N MET A 52 -6.18 13.06 32.76
CA MET A 52 -5.94 12.30 31.53
C MET A 52 -4.75 11.33 31.65
N VAL A 53 -3.77 11.65 32.48
CA VAL A 53 -2.57 10.81 32.67
C VAL A 53 -2.89 9.60 33.55
N PHE A 54 -3.73 9.75 34.58
CA PHE A 54 -3.92 8.71 35.60
C PHE A 54 -5.21 7.88 35.47
N MET A 55 -6.21 8.36 34.75
CA MET A 55 -7.51 7.67 34.67
C MET A 55 -7.99 7.59 33.22
N SER A 56 -8.12 6.36 32.70
CA SER A 56 -8.91 6.15 31.49
C SER A 56 -10.39 6.36 31.81
N PRO A 57 -11.09 7.29 31.14
CA PRO A 57 -12.54 7.38 31.25
C PRO A 57 -13.24 6.23 30.48
N LEU A 58 -12.47 5.42 29.75
CA LEU A 58 -12.97 4.31 28.95
C LEU A 58 -12.70 2.99 29.68
N ASP A 59 -13.73 2.16 29.80
CA ASP A 59 -13.59 0.75 30.22
C ASP A 59 -12.71 -0.04 29.25
N LYS A 60 -12.74 0.35 27.96
CA LYS A 60 -11.96 -0.25 26.89
C LYS A 60 -11.48 0.80 25.90
N GLU A 61 -10.17 0.85 25.70
CA GLU A 61 -9.58 1.71 24.67
C GLU A 61 -10.04 1.30 23.26
N PRO A 62 -10.30 2.26 22.36
CA PRO A 62 -10.64 1.97 20.98
C PRO A 62 -9.49 1.23 20.30
N ARG A 63 -9.79 0.08 19.68
CA ARG A 63 -8.84 -0.71 18.88
C ARG A 63 -9.21 -0.66 17.42
N LEU A 64 -8.26 -0.30 16.58
CA LEU A 64 -8.44 -0.21 15.14
C LEU A 64 -8.33 -1.59 14.50
N ARG A 65 -9.36 -1.96 13.74
CA ARG A 65 -9.34 -3.08 12.78
C ARG A 65 -9.08 -2.54 11.39
N ILE A 66 -7.80 -2.51 11.01
CA ILE A 66 -7.37 -2.01 9.71
C ILE A 66 -7.70 -3.02 8.59
N SER A 67 -8.13 -2.51 7.44
CA SER A 67 -8.50 -3.31 6.28
C SER A 67 -7.32 -3.96 5.55
N SER A 68 -6.21 -3.24 5.46
CA SER A 68 -4.99 -3.65 4.75
C SER A 68 -3.75 -3.31 5.58
N ARG A 69 -3.00 -4.34 5.97
CA ARG A 69 -1.68 -4.16 6.55
C ARG A 69 -0.71 -3.73 5.45
N THR A 70 0.09 -2.72 5.71
CA THR A 70 1.23 -2.34 4.88
C THR A 70 2.53 -2.53 5.66
N ASP A 71 3.61 -2.77 4.92
CA ASP A 71 4.94 -3.01 5.47
C ASP A 71 5.61 -1.67 5.84
N SER A 72 6.72 -1.75 6.58
CA SER A 72 7.54 -0.57 6.86
C SER A 72 7.95 0.17 5.59
N GLY A 73 7.76 1.50 5.59
CA GLY A 73 8.05 2.37 4.45
C GLY A 73 7.00 2.38 3.34
N VAL A 74 5.97 1.53 3.38
CA VAL A 74 4.89 1.54 2.36
C VAL A 74 3.88 2.63 2.70
N HIS A 75 3.52 3.44 1.72
CA HIS A 75 2.58 4.54 1.87
C HIS A 75 1.13 4.10 1.67
N ALA A 76 0.17 4.94 2.02
CA ALA A 76 -1.22 4.79 1.58
C ALA A 76 -1.82 6.13 1.18
N LEU A 77 -2.42 6.18 0.00
CA LEU A 77 -3.31 7.27 -0.40
C LEU A 77 -4.71 7.06 0.20
N MET A 78 -5.12 5.81 0.39
CA MET A 78 -6.33 5.48 1.15
C MET A 78 -6.23 4.07 1.74
N ASN A 79 -6.03 4.02 3.05
CA ASN A 79 -6.30 2.83 3.86
C ASN A 79 -7.58 3.06 4.67
N THR A 80 -8.10 2.01 5.28
CA THR A 80 -9.35 2.10 6.04
C THR A 80 -9.28 1.26 7.30
N ALA A 81 -10.07 1.63 8.31
CA ALA A 81 -10.19 0.87 9.54
C ALA A 81 -11.59 1.03 10.13
N THR A 82 -11.97 0.09 10.98
CA THR A 82 -13.09 0.29 11.91
C THR A 82 -12.60 0.28 13.35
N PHE A 83 -13.30 1.01 14.21
CA PHE A 83 -13.14 0.89 15.65
C PHE A 83 -14.50 1.01 16.32
N ASP A 84 -14.60 0.41 17.50
CA ASP A 84 -15.81 0.44 18.31
C ASP A 84 -15.58 1.30 19.53
N VAL A 85 -16.61 2.04 19.93
CA VAL A 85 -16.58 2.86 21.14
C VAL A 85 -17.94 2.80 21.84
N GLU A 86 -17.89 2.73 23.17
CA GLU A 86 -19.06 2.77 24.04
C GLU A 86 -19.25 4.20 24.51
N LEU A 87 -20.36 4.80 24.09
CA LEU A 87 -20.71 6.20 24.35
C LEU A 87 -22.19 6.28 24.69
N GLU A 88 -22.57 7.28 25.49
CA GLU A 88 -23.97 7.59 25.77
C GLU A 88 -24.71 8.06 24.51
N LYS A 89 -24.01 8.79 23.64
CA LYS A 89 -24.53 9.34 22.38
C LYS A 89 -23.52 9.16 21.25
N GLU A 90 -24.04 9.07 20.04
CA GLU A 90 -23.21 9.02 18.83
C GLU A 90 -22.46 10.36 18.65
N TYR A 91 -21.20 10.29 18.26
CA TYR A 91 -20.44 11.44 17.82
C TYR A 91 -20.76 11.77 16.38
N GLU A 92 -20.85 13.07 16.09
CA GLU A 92 -20.92 13.53 14.71
C GLU A 92 -19.57 13.18 14.00
N PRO A 93 -19.59 12.37 12.93
CA PRO A 93 -18.37 11.85 12.33
C PRO A 93 -17.42 12.92 11.75
N ASN A 94 -17.94 14.05 11.24
CA ASN A 94 -17.09 15.12 10.72
C ASN A 94 -16.30 15.82 11.83
N TYR A 95 -16.91 15.99 13.01
CA TYR A 95 -16.24 16.53 14.19
C TYR A 95 -15.10 15.61 14.66
N LEU A 96 -15.37 14.29 14.74
CA LEU A 96 -14.35 13.30 15.06
C LEU A 96 -13.17 13.35 14.07
N LYS A 97 -13.47 13.37 12.76
CA LYS A 97 -12.47 13.54 11.70
C LYS A 97 -11.64 14.82 11.88
N ALA A 98 -12.30 15.96 12.10
CA ALA A 98 -11.66 17.25 12.24
C ALA A 98 -10.75 17.31 13.48
N ALA A 99 -11.21 16.75 14.61
CA ALA A 99 -10.45 16.72 15.85
C ALA A 99 -9.21 15.82 15.75
N ILE A 100 -9.35 14.61 15.19
CA ILE A 100 -8.21 13.71 14.97
C ILE A 100 -7.20 14.35 14.02
N ASN A 101 -7.65 14.93 12.90
CA ASN A 101 -6.74 15.62 11.97
C ASN A 101 -6.01 16.80 12.63
N THR A 102 -6.71 17.58 13.46
CA THR A 102 -6.10 18.69 14.21
C THR A 102 -4.98 18.19 15.12
N LEU A 103 -5.21 17.08 15.83
CA LEU A 103 -4.21 16.45 16.68
C LEU A 103 -3.04 15.89 15.88
N LEU A 104 -3.30 15.17 14.79
CA LEU A 104 -2.26 14.63 13.91
C LEU A 104 -1.38 15.74 13.32
N CYS A 105 -1.95 16.89 12.96
CA CYS A 105 -1.18 18.06 12.53
C CYS A 105 -0.30 18.62 13.66
N LYS A 106 -0.84 18.77 14.89
CA LYS A 106 -0.07 19.26 16.05
C LYS A 106 1.06 18.33 16.46
N LEU A 107 0.87 17.02 16.28
CA LEU A 107 1.89 16.00 16.54
C LEU A 107 2.86 15.81 15.37
N GLU A 108 2.76 16.61 14.30
CA GLU A 108 3.58 16.51 13.08
C GLU A 108 3.56 15.12 12.45
N MET A 109 2.43 14.42 12.56
CA MET A 109 2.24 13.08 12.01
C MET A 109 1.85 13.18 10.54
N GLU A 110 2.45 12.33 9.70
CA GLU A 110 2.14 12.23 8.27
C GLU A 110 0.94 11.31 8.01
N ILE A 111 -0.15 11.52 8.75
CA ILE A 111 -1.40 10.76 8.63
C ILE A 111 -2.55 11.75 8.51
N ARG A 112 -3.50 11.54 7.59
CA ARG A 112 -4.72 12.34 7.49
C ARG A 112 -5.95 11.45 7.38
N ILE A 113 -6.95 11.71 8.22
CA ILE A 113 -8.28 11.14 8.09
C ILE A 113 -8.99 11.81 6.93
N LEU A 114 -9.36 11.02 5.93
CA LEU A 114 -10.03 11.47 4.71
C LEU A 114 -11.55 11.43 4.87
N ASP A 115 -12.08 10.42 5.55
CA ASP A 115 -13.50 10.26 5.83
C ASP A 115 -13.72 9.56 7.16
N CYS A 116 -14.85 9.87 7.80
CA CYS A 116 -15.32 9.20 9.00
C CYS A 116 -16.84 9.07 8.91
N ARG A 117 -17.37 7.87 9.19
CA ARG A 117 -18.80 7.61 9.19
C ARG A 117 -19.16 6.53 10.19
N THR A 118 -20.39 6.56 10.68
CA THR A 118 -20.94 5.45 11.47
C THR A 118 -21.39 4.33 10.55
N VAL A 119 -21.11 3.09 10.93
CA VAL A 119 -21.45 1.88 10.16
C VAL A 119 -22.05 0.83 11.08
N SER A 120 -22.69 -0.18 10.48
CA SER A 120 -23.24 -1.33 11.18
C SER A 120 -22.19 -2.05 12.03
N LEU A 121 -22.59 -2.54 13.20
CA LEU A 121 -21.74 -3.37 14.06
C LEU A 121 -21.33 -4.70 13.39
N GLY A 122 -21.98 -5.10 12.29
CA GLY A 122 -21.56 -6.24 11.47
C GLY A 122 -20.45 -5.91 10.47
N PHE A 123 -20.21 -4.63 10.15
CA PHE A 123 -19.27 -4.25 9.10
C PHE A 123 -17.81 -4.39 9.55
N ASP A 124 -17.00 -5.03 8.72
CA ASP A 124 -15.57 -5.27 8.93
C ASP A 124 -14.78 -4.74 7.73
N ALA A 125 -13.93 -3.74 7.95
CA ALA A 125 -13.18 -3.07 6.90
C ALA A 125 -12.26 -4.01 6.12
N ARG A 126 -11.78 -5.12 6.72
CA ARG A 126 -10.94 -6.09 6.03
C ARG A 126 -11.76 -7.06 5.19
N ARG A 127 -12.84 -7.61 5.75
CA ARG A 127 -13.66 -8.65 5.10
C ARG A 127 -14.53 -8.07 3.99
N HIS A 128 -15.16 -6.92 4.22
CA HIS A 128 -16.08 -6.34 3.24
C HIS A 128 -15.37 -5.57 2.12
N ALA A 129 -14.06 -5.34 2.23
CA ALA A 129 -13.27 -4.76 1.14
C ALA A 129 -13.35 -5.65 -0.10
N ARG A 130 -13.97 -5.15 -1.16
CA ARG A 130 -14.20 -5.83 -2.44
C ARG A 130 -12.91 -5.93 -3.23
N GLU A 131 -12.16 -4.84 -3.32
CA GLU A 131 -10.90 -4.79 -4.05
C GLU A 131 -9.91 -3.86 -3.35
N ARG A 132 -8.62 -4.15 -3.47
CA ARG A 132 -7.53 -3.24 -3.14
C ARG A 132 -6.78 -2.89 -4.42
N THR A 133 -6.55 -1.60 -4.58
CA THR A 133 -5.69 -1.06 -5.64
C THR A 133 -4.40 -0.57 -5.02
N TYR A 134 -3.29 -1.11 -5.47
CA TYR A 134 -1.95 -0.62 -5.15
C TYR A 134 -1.35 0.09 -6.35
N LEU A 135 -0.51 1.08 -6.08
CA LEU A 135 0.31 1.79 -7.05
C LEU A 135 1.77 1.60 -6.66
N TYR A 136 2.61 1.20 -7.61
CA TYR A 136 4.06 1.22 -7.48
C TYR A 136 4.63 2.23 -8.47
N ARG A 137 5.39 3.21 -7.98
CA ARG A 137 6.03 4.23 -8.82
C ARG A 137 7.49 3.88 -9.10
N LEU A 138 7.86 3.87 -10.38
CA LEU A 138 9.24 3.73 -10.86
C LEU A 138 9.71 5.07 -11.42
N ALA A 139 11.00 5.35 -11.27
CA ALA A 139 11.69 6.42 -11.96
C ALA A 139 12.90 5.81 -12.68
N VAL A 140 12.83 5.69 -14.01
CA VAL A 140 13.89 5.10 -14.84
C VAL A 140 14.71 6.22 -15.43
N LEU A 141 16.01 6.26 -15.14
CA LEU A 141 16.92 7.28 -15.65
C LEU A 141 16.95 7.23 -17.19
N LYS A 142 16.92 8.39 -17.86
CA LYS A 142 17.09 8.45 -19.32
C LYS A 142 18.56 8.22 -19.67
N ASP A 143 18.83 7.61 -20.83
CA ASP A 143 20.19 7.21 -21.24
C ASP A 143 21.21 8.36 -21.17
N SER A 144 20.81 9.58 -21.55
CA SER A 144 21.67 10.78 -21.52
C SER A 144 22.14 11.21 -20.14
N PHE A 145 21.60 10.64 -19.06
CA PHE A 145 21.99 10.91 -17.67
C PHE A 145 22.56 9.68 -16.97
N ASP A 146 22.65 8.54 -17.67
CA ASP A 146 23.26 7.29 -17.19
C ASP A 146 24.67 7.10 -17.76
N GLU A 147 25.36 8.22 -18.02
CA GLU A 147 26.74 8.27 -18.50
C GLU A 147 27.66 8.56 -17.32
N ASP A 148 28.32 7.54 -16.77
CA ASP A 148 29.55 7.66 -15.97
C ASP A 148 29.98 6.28 -15.43
N GLU A 149 31.29 5.97 -15.51
CA GLU A 149 31.83 4.70 -14.98
C GLU A 149 31.81 4.63 -13.44
N ASP A 150 31.72 5.77 -12.75
CA ASP A 150 31.59 5.78 -11.29
C ASP A 150 30.15 5.41 -10.88
N TYR A 151 29.93 4.11 -10.77
CA TYR A 151 28.66 3.50 -10.39
C TYR A 151 28.12 4.03 -9.06
N VAL A 152 28.98 4.44 -8.13
CA VAL A 152 28.59 4.93 -6.80
C VAL A 152 28.24 6.40 -6.85
N ALA A 153 29.06 7.22 -7.50
CA ALA A 153 28.77 8.65 -7.65
C ALA A 153 27.45 8.88 -8.40
N ASN A 154 27.17 8.05 -9.41
CA ASN A 154 26.04 8.24 -10.31
C ASN A 154 24.83 7.36 -10.01
N SER A 155 24.65 6.92 -8.75
CA SER A 155 23.45 6.19 -8.35
C SER A 155 22.16 6.92 -8.79
N PRO A 156 21.18 6.23 -9.41
CA PRO A 156 19.90 6.85 -9.78
C PRO A 156 19.21 7.54 -8.61
N GLU A 157 19.36 7.01 -7.39
CA GLU A 157 18.80 7.62 -6.17
C GLU A 157 19.39 9.00 -5.87
N HIS A 158 20.66 9.27 -6.21
CA HIS A 158 21.30 10.58 -6.00
C HIS A 158 20.85 11.62 -7.04
N GLN A 159 20.32 11.17 -8.17
CA GLN A 159 19.85 12.04 -9.24
C GLN A 159 18.36 12.40 -9.13
N LEU A 160 17.62 11.72 -8.24
CA LEU A 160 16.20 11.96 -8.03
C LEU A 160 15.90 13.41 -7.61
N PRO A 161 14.81 14.00 -8.10
CA PRO A 161 14.24 15.19 -7.49
C PRO A 161 13.95 14.94 -6.00
N ILE A 162 14.29 15.89 -5.13
CA ILE A 162 14.16 15.71 -3.67
C ILE A 162 12.73 15.38 -3.23
N LEU A 163 11.71 15.82 -3.97
CA LEU A 163 10.31 15.50 -3.67
C LEU A 163 9.91 14.06 -3.97
N GLU A 164 10.65 13.39 -4.87
CA GLU A 164 10.48 11.97 -5.22
C GLU A 164 11.25 11.04 -4.29
N TYR A 165 12.17 11.59 -3.47
CA TYR A 165 12.89 10.81 -2.48
C TYR A 165 11.92 10.07 -1.56
N GLN A 166 12.13 8.76 -1.41
CA GLN A 166 11.24 7.85 -0.70
C GLN A 166 9.79 7.83 -1.23
N ARG A 167 9.56 8.06 -2.53
CA ARG A 167 8.24 7.95 -3.18
C ARG A 167 8.23 7.15 -4.48
N VAL A 168 9.42 6.80 -4.98
CA VAL A 168 9.63 6.02 -6.19
C VAL A 168 10.73 5.00 -5.95
N TRP A 169 10.86 4.04 -6.85
CA TRP A 169 12.08 3.24 -6.98
C TRP A 169 12.87 3.76 -8.18
N ALA A 170 14.03 4.36 -7.93
CA ALA A 170 14.92 4.81 -8.98
C ALA A 170 15.67 3.63 -9.62
N LEU A 171 15.71 3.62 -10.95
CA LEU A 171 16.32 2.59 -11.78
C LEU A 171 17.26 3.23 -12.81
N ARG A 172 18.25 2.45 -13.23
CA ARG A 172 19.15 2.75 -14.35
C ARG A 172 18.40 2.71 -15.68
N SER A 173 19.00 3.24 -16.73
CA SER A 173 18.38 3.36 -18.05
C SER A 173 18.20 2.03 -18.78
N ASN A 174 18.93 0.97 -18.36
CA ASN A 174 18.84 -0.38 -18.91
C ASN A 174 17.54 -1.12 -18.55
N PHE A 175 16.40 -0.54 -18.91
CA PHE A 175 15.06 -0.98 -18.56
C PHE A 175 14.16 -1.07 -19.80
N ASP A 176 13.82 -2.29 -20.20
CA ASP A 176 12.91 -2.55 -21.30
C ASP A 176 11.45 -2.63 -20.81
N ILE A 177 10.67 -1.61 -21.15
CA ILE A 177 9.25 -1.50 -20.80
C ILE A 177 8.39 -2.59 -21.46
N GLN A 178 8.72 -3.04 -22.67
CA GLN A 178 7.96 -4.09 -23.35
C GLN A 178 8.16 -5.43 -22.65
N ARG A 179 9.39 -5.75 -22.24
CA ARG A 179 9.67 -6.92 -21.41
C ARG A 179 9.01 -6.83 -20.04
N PHE A 180 8.97 -5.64 -19.43
CA PHE A 180 8.26 -5.41 -18.18
C PHE A 180 6.77 -5.73 -18.31
N CYS A 181 6.11 -5.18 -19.34
CA CYS A 181 4.69 -5.41 -19.60
C CYS A 181 4.39 -6.89 -19.90
N SER A 182 5.20 -7.55 -20.74
CA SER A 182 5.04 -8.98 -21.02
C SER A 182 5.20 -9.85 -19.76
N ALA A 183 6.12 -9.49 -18.86
CA ALA A 183 6.28 -10.17 -17.57
C ALA A 183 5.09 -9.93 -16.63
N ALA A 184 4.46 -8.75 -16.68
CA ALA A 184 3.29 -8.41 -15.88
C ALA A 184 2.08 -9.28 -16.22
N GLU A 185 1.87 -9.57 -17.52
CA GLU A 185 0.78 -10.43 -17.97
C GLU A 185 0.80 -11.83 -17.33
N ALA A 186 2.00 -12.38 -17.08
CA ALA A 186 2.15 -13.70 -16.48
C ALA A 186 1.55 -13.81 -15.06
N PHE A 187 1.38 -12.68 -14.36
CA PHE A 187 0.83 -12.65 -13.01
C PHE A 187 -0.68 -12.46 -12.95
N VAL A 188 -1.31 -12.02 -14.04
CA VAL A 188 -2.76 -11.76 -14.08
C VAL A 188 -3.51 -13.09 -14.05
N GLY A 189 -4.64 -13.13 -13.34
CA GLY A 189 -5.47 -14.31 -13.15
C GLY A 189 -5.27 -15.00 -11.80
N TRP A 190 -5.80 -16.23 -11.70
CA TRP A 190 -5.75 -17.06 -10.49
C TRP A 190 -4.46 -17.88 -10.46
N HIS A 191 -3.70 -17.76 -9.36
CA HIS A 191 -2.46 -18.50 -9.15
C HIS A 191 -2.23 -18.83 -7.66
N ASN A 192 -1.37 -19.80 -7.40
CA ASN A 192 -0.78 -19.99 -6.08
C ASN A 192 0.48 -19.13 -5.93
N PHE A 193 0.38 -18.04 -5.16
CA PHE A 193 1.46 -17.05 -5.00
C PHE A 193 2.43 -17.37 -3.86
N ALA A 194 2.54 -18.61 -3.40
CA ALA A 194 3.42 -18.95 -2.27
C ALA A 194 4.90 -18.57 -2.51
N SER A 195 5.38 -18.67 -3.76
CA SER A 195 6.72 -18.20 -4.15
C SER A 195 6.89 -16.69 -3.98
N PHE A 196 5.81 -15.91 -4.10
CA PHE A 196 5.85 -14.45 -4.06
C PHE A 196 5.55 -13.89 -2.67
N MET A 197 5.44 -14.68 -1.61
CA MET A 197 5.24 -14.17 -0.25
C MET A 197 6.48 -14.35 0.64
N SER A 198 6.63 -13.50 1.66
CA SER A 198 7.65 -13.74 2.70
C SER A 198 7.28 -14.95 3.56
N LYS A 199 8.30 -15.65 4.09
CA LYS A 199 8.16 -16.96 4.76
C LYS A 199 7.04 -16.93 5.81
N SER A 200 6.07 -17.81 5.62
CA SER A 200 4.95 -18.05 6.54
C SER A 200 4.77 -19.55 6.76
N LYS A 201 5.86 -20.32 6.74
CA LYS A 201 5.82 -21.75 7.07
C LYS A 201 5.89 -21.93 8.58
N ASN A 202 5.06 -22.82 9.13
CA ASN A 202 5.17 -23.24 10.52
C ASN A 202 6.42 -24.12 10.72
N ARG A 203 6.66 -24.60 11.95
CA ARG A 203 7.80 -25.48 12.25
C ARG A 203 7.75 -26.81 11.48
N GLN A 204 6.55 -27.24 11.08
CA GLN A 204 6.29 -28.45 10.30
C GLN A 204 6.51 -28.24 8.78
N GLY A 205 6.79 -27.02 8.33
CA GLY A 205 7.02 -26.70 6.92
C GLY A 205 5.76 -26.39 6.12
N GLU A 206 4.59 -26.37 6.76
CA GLU A 206 3.30 -26.09 6.14
C GLU A 206 3.05 -24.58 6.08
N LEU A 207 2.39 -24.12 5.01
CA LEU A 207 1.97 -22.73 4.91
C LEU A 207 0.91 -22.40 5.98
N VAL A 208 1.14 -21.33 6.74
CA VAL A 208 0.22 -20.86 7.79
C VAL A 208 -0.98 -20.10 7.19
N VAL A 209 -0.92 -19.75 5.91
CA VAL A 209 -1.96 -19.00 5.21
C VAL A 209 -2.20 -19.60 3.84
N ASP A 210 -3.46 -19.59 3.40
CA ASP A 210 -3.81 -19.84 2.01
C ASP A 210 -3.12 -18.80 1.10
N SER A 211 -2.40 -19.31 0.10
CA SER A 211 -1.58 -18.55 -0.84
C SER A 211 -2.20 -18.40 -2.23
N GLU A 212 -3.41 -18.93 -2.46
CA GLU A 212 -4.13 -18.76 -3.72
C GLU A 212 -4.75 -17.37 -3.82
N ARG A 213 -4.42 -16.61 -4.87
CA ARG A 213 -5.02 -15.29 -5.10
C ARG A 213 -5.35 -15.11 -6.57
N THR A 214 -6.29 -14.22 -6.85
CA THR A 214 -6.56 -13.74 -8.21
C THR A 214 -6.05 -12.31 -8.32
N VAL A 215 -5.05 -12.07 -9.17
CA VAL A 215 -4.66 -10.71 -9.54
C VAL A 215 -5.54 -10.31 -10.73
N LYS A 216 -6.51 -9.44 -10.47
CA LYS A 216 -7.53 -9.04 -11.45
C LYS A 216 -6.93 -8.20 -12.58
N HIS A 217 -6.00 -7.32 -12.24
CA HIS A 217 -5.39 -6.40 -13.20
C HIS A 217 -4.01 -5.96 -12.76
N ILE A 218 -3.10 -5.86 -13.74
CA ILE A 218 -1.84 -5.13 -13.63
C ILE A 218 -1.78 -4.15 -14.78
N GLY A 219 -1.74 -2.86 -14.48
CA GLY A 219 -1.69 -1.79 -15.46
C GLY A 219 -0.38 -1.03 -15.36
N VAL A 220 0.22 -0.67 -16.50
CA VAL A 220 1.43 0.14 -16.56
C VAL A 220 1.11 1.37 -17.38
N LYS A 221 1.35 2.55 -16.81
CA LYS A 221 1.16 3.84 -17.50
C LYS A 221 2.38 4.71 -17.31
N LEU A 222 2.62 5.61 -18.26
CA LEU A 222 3.59 6.69 -18.08
C LEU A 222 3.10 7.56 -16.91
N GLY A 223 3.92 7.65 -15.88
CA GLY A 223 3.70 8.52 -14.73
C GLY A 223 4.21 9.93 -15.00
N ARG A 224 4.10 10.78 -13.98
CA ARG A 224 4.67 12.14 -14.01
C ARG A 224 5.45 12.41 -12.73
N PRO A 225 6.45 13.31 -12.78
CA PRO A 225 7.08 13.80 -11.56
C PRO A 225 6.09 14.63 -10.73
N LEU A 226 6.37 14.80 -9.44
CA LEU A 226 5.59 15.62 -8.52
C LEU A 226 5.70 17.13 -8.82
N LEU A 227 6.85 17.57 -9.32
CA LEU A 227 7.06 18.90 -9.90
C LEU A 227 7.58 18.74 -11.31
N ASP A 228 7.10 19.58 -12.22
CA ASP A 228 7.54 19.53 -13.61
C ASP A 228 8.97 20.08 -13.77
N ARG A 229 9.46 20.06 -15.02
CA ARG A 229 10.81 20.54 -15.36
C ARG A 229 11.02 22.03 -15.10
N ALA A 230 9.96 22.83 -15.13
CA ALA A 230 10.05 24.28 -14.95
C ALA A 230 10.36 24.61 -13.49
N ASP A 231 9.77 23.85 -12.56
CA ASP A 231 10.03 24.00 -11.12
C ASP A 231 11.24 23.18 -10.64
N CYS A 232 11.46 22.00 -11.22
CA CYS A 232 12.56 21.10 -10.83
C CYS A 232 13.21 20.45 -12.08
N PRO A 233 14.31 21.02 -12.60
CA PRO A 233 14.97 20.48 -13.80
C PRO A 233 15.43 19.03 -13.70
N PHE A 234 15.73 18.54 -12.48
CA PHE A 234 16.07 17.14 -12.23
C PHE A 234 14.94 16.16 -12.56
N SER A 235 13.69 16.63 -12.58
CA SER A 235 12.54 15.79 -12.93
C SER A 235 12.62 15.25 -14.36
N ASP A 236 13.22 15.99 -15.29
CA ASP A 236 13.33 15.57 -16.68
C ASP A 236 14.42 14.50 -16.91
N ARG A 237 15.21 14.16 -15.89
CA ARG A 237 16.23 13.09 -15.99
C ARG A 237 15.63 11.69 -16.04
N PHE A 238 14.35 11.54 -15.68
CA PHE A 238 13.70 10.24 -15.53
C PHE A 238 12.45 10.10 -16.39
N ASN A 239 12.20 8.89 -16.87
CA ASN A 239 10.89 8.42 -17.27
C ASN A 239 10.19 7.81 -16.05
N PHE A 240 9.03 8.35 -15.68
CA PHE A 240 8.25 7.82 -14.56
C PHE A 240 7.25 6.78 -15.04
N PHE A 241 7.07 5.69 -14.29
CA PHE A 241 6.05 4.69 -14.57
C PHE A 241 5.20 4.41 -13.35
N ASP A 242 3.89 4.43 -13.54
CA ASP A 242 2.89 4.10 -12.53
C ASP A 242 2.34 2.69 -12.80
N VAL A 243 2.72 1.74 -11.93
CA VAL A 243 2.32 0.34 -12.03
C VAL A 243 1.20 0.05 -11.03
N THR A 244 0.00 -0.22 -11.53
CA THR A 244 -1.19 -0.47 -10.71
C THR A 244 -1.46 -1.95 -10.57
N PHE A 245 -1.72 -2.44 -9.35
CA PHE A 245 -2.13 -3.82 -9.07
C PHE A 245 -3.52 -3.82 -8.44
N ILE A 246 -4.45 -4.61 -8.97
CA ILE A 246 -5.82 -4.74 -8.45
C ILE A 246 -6.09 -6.20 -8.10
N SER A 247 -6.55 -6.44 -6.87
CA SER A 247 -6.98 -7.76 -6.40
C SER A 247 -7.89 -7.62 -5.18
N LYS A 248 -8.71 -8.63 -4.91
CA LYS A 248 -9.42 -8.80 -3.63
C LYS A 248 -8.45 -8.72 -2.45
N SER A 249 -7.28 -9.38 -2.51
CA SER A 249 -6.28 -9.34 -1.43
C SER A 249 -4.90 -9.77 -1.91
N PHE A 250 -3.86 -9.31 -1.21
CA PHE A 250 -2.47 -9.67 -1.48
C PHE A 250 -1.81 -10.32 -0.25
N LEU A 251 -0.86 -11.21 -0.49
CA LEU A 251 -0.03 -11.83 0.55
C LEU A 251 1.06 -10.86 1.02
N TYR A 252 1.63 -11.15 2.19
CA TYR A 252 2.71 -10.35 2.76
C TYR A 252 3.94 -10.31 1.82
N ASN A 253 4.33 -9.09 1.41
CA ASN A 253 5.35 -8.79 0.40
C ASN A 253 5.06 -9.26 -1.05
N GLN A 254 3.84 -9.69 -1.38
CA GLN A 254 3.50 -10.20 -2.73
C GLN A 254 3.88 -9.22 -3.84
N ILE A 255 3.34 -8.00 -3.77
CA ILE A 255 3.55 -6.97 -4.80
C ILE A 255 5.04 -6.62 -4.92
N ARG A 256 5.75 -6.49 -3.80
CA ARG A 256 7.17 -6.12 -3.80
C ARG A 256 8.04 -7.23 -4.41
N ARG A 257 7.68 -8.49 -4.23
CA ARG A 257 8.36 -9.63 -4.86
C ARG A 257 8.05 -9.73 -6.35
N MET A 258 6.79 -9.51 -6.74
CA MET A 258 6.38 -9.41 -8.14
C MET A 258 7.13 -8.28 -8.85
N MET A 259 7.12 -7.06 -8.29
CA MET A 259 7.85 -5.91 -8.84
C MET A 259 9.34 -6.19 -9.04
N ALA A 260 10.00 -6.86 -8.10
CA ALA A 260 11.40 -7.22 -8.25
C ALA A 260 11.65 -8.20 -9.42
N CYS A 261 10.74 -9.14 -9.67
CA CYS A 261 10.79 -10.00 -10.85
C CYS A 261 10.54 -9.19 -12.14
N LEU A 262 9.54 -8.30 -12.14
CA LEU A 262 9.24 -7.45 -13.31
C LEU A 262 10.44 -6.58 -13.71
N VAL A 263 11.06 -5.91 -12.72
CA VAL A 263 12.29 -5.13 -12.96
C VAL A 263 13.46 -6.02 -13.35
N ALA A 264 13.60 -7.23 -12.79
CA ALA A 264 14.62 -8.18 -13.22
C ALA A 264 14.43 -8.61 -14.69
N THR A 265 13.20 -8.80 -15.15
CA THR A 265 12.90 -9.14 -16.55
C THR A 265 13.15 -7.96 -17.49
N ALA A 266 12.80 -6.74 -17.08
CA ALA A 266 13.08 -5.52 -17.83
C ALA A 266 14.58 -5.21 -17.94
N THR A 267 15.37 -5.64 -16.96
CA THR A 267 16.85 -5.47 -16.91
C THR A 267 17.62 -6.69 -17.43
N ASN A 268 16.95 -7.63 -18.13
CA ASN A 268 17.54 -8.86 -18.68
C ASN A 268 18.22 -9.80 -17.65
N ARG A 269 17.84 -9.72 -16.36
CA ARG A 269 18.34 -10.60 -15.30
C ARG A 269 17.43 -11.80 -15.00
N MET A 270 16.26 -11.84 -15.63
CA MET A 270 15.25 -12.89 -15.47
C MET A 270 14.43 -13.01 -16.76
N GLU A 271 13.98 -14.21 -17.09
CA GLU A 271 13.10 -14.46 -18.23
C GLU A 271 11.65 -14.69 -17.76
N VAL A 272 10.67 -14.44 -18.64
CA VAL A 272 9.24 -14.65 -18.31
C VAL A 272 8.95 -16.12 -17.92
N LYS A 273 9.70 -17.07 -18.47
CA LYS A 273 9.62 -18.50 -18.11
C LYS A 273 9.97 -18.76 -16.64
N ASP A 274 10.84 -17.95 -16.05
CA ASP A 274 11.25 -18.09 -14.64
C ASP A 274 10.11 -17.66 -13.70
N ILE A 275 9.37 -16.61 -14.09
CA ILE A 275 8.16 -16.17 -13.39
C ILE A 275 7.09 -17.27 -13.46
N LYS A 276 6.85 -17.83 -14.64
CA LYS A 276 5.91 -18.95 -14.81
C LYS A 276 6.31 -20.16 -13.95
N TRP A 277 7.59 -20.52 -13.94
CA TRP A 277 8.11 -21.59 -13.10
C TRP A 277 7.86 -21.32 -11.60
N LEU A 278 8.03 -20.08 -11.12
CA LEU A 278 7.74 -19.70 -9.73
C LEU A 278 6.26 -19.82 -9.37
N LEU A 279 5.35 -19.55 -10.32
CA LEU A 279 3.90 -19.71 -10.15
C LEU A 279 3.49 -21.19 -10.15
N GLU A 280 4.11 -22.00 -11.01
CA GLU A 280 3.89 -23.45 -11.11
C GLU A 280 4.52 -24.24 -9.96
N ASN A 281 5.54 -23.69 -9.30
CA ASN A 281 6.25 -24.32 -8.19
C ASN A 281 6.12 -23.47 -6.90
N PRO A 282 4.93 -23.41 -6.28
CA PRO A 282 4.64 -22.52 -5.17
C PRO A 282 5.40 -22.92 -3.89
N ASP A 283 6.52 -22.24 -3.62
CA ASP A 283 7.27 -22.35 -2.37
C ASP A 283 7.98 -21.02 -2.05
N PRO A 284 7.77 -20.42 -0.85
CA PRO A 284 8.50 -19.22 -0.46
C PRO A 284 10.03 -19.31 -0.58
N ALA A 285 10.61 -20.52 -0.52
CA ALA A 285 12.04 -20.79 -0.69
C ALA A 285 12.51 -20.76 -2.17
N ASN A 286 11.62 -20.94 -3.13
CA ASN A 286 11.97 -20.92 -4.55
C ASN A 286 12.36 -19.50 -5.00
N TYR A 287 11.76 -18.46 -4.42
CA TYR A 287 12.11 -17.06 -4.72
C TYR A 287 13.60 -16.75 -4.50
N SER A 288 14.19 -17.28 -3.42
CA SER A 288 15.61 -17.04 -3.10
C SER A 288 16.58 -17.64 -4.11
N LYS A 289 16.15 -18.60 -4.94
CA LYS A 289 17.00 -19.22 -5.98
C LYS A 289 17.43 -18.21 -7.06
N PHE A 290 16.66 -17.14 -7.25
CA PHE A 290 16.93 -16.09 -8.23
C PHE A 290 17.80 -14.93 -7.68
N ASN A 291 18.23 -15.00 -6.41
CA ASN A 291 19.03 -13.98 -5.75
C ASN A 291 18.45 -12.55 -5.88
N LEU A 292 17.11 -12.43 -5.91
CA LEU A 292 16.41 -11.16 -5.99
C LEU A 292 16.13 -10.59 -4.61
N ARG A 293 16.44 -9.30 -4.43
CA ARG A 293 15.90 -8.52 -3.31
C ARG A 293 14.48 -8.08 -3.67
N LYS A 294 13.57 -8.12 -2.71
CA LYS A 294 12.24 -7.54 -2.87
C LYS A 294 12.34 -6.05 -3.20
N ALA A 295 11.43 -5.55 -4.02
CA ALA A 295 11.40 -4.14 -4.39
C ALA A 295 11.36 -3.24 -3.14
N PRO A 296 11.97 -2.04 -3.16
CA PRO A 296 11.87 -1.07 -2.08
C PRO A 296 10.41 -0.78 -1.71
N SER A 297 10.14 -0.48 -0.43
CA SER A 297 8.78 -0.16 0.03
C SER A 297 8.34 1.26 -0.35
N ALA A 298 9.30 2.18 -0.47
CA ALA A 298 9.07 3.59 -0.75
C ALA A 298 8.34 3.86 -2.07
N GLY A 299 8.50 3.00 -3.08
CA GLY A 299 7.75 3.12 -4.33
C GLY A 299 6.30 2.66 -4.23
N LEU A 300 5.89 1.95 -3.17
CA LEU A 300 4.59 1.29 -3.06
C LEU A 300 3.60 2.11 -2.23
N PHE A 301 2.40 2.27 -2.79
CA PHE A 301 1.25 2.96 -2.20
C PHE A 301 0.04 2.04 -2.23
N LEU A 302 -0.64 1.90 -1.09
CA LEU A 302 -2.04 1.46 -1.09
C LEU A 302 -2.89 2.64 -1.61
N LYS A 303 -3.33 2.55 -2.86
CA LYS A 303 -4.01 3.65 -3.56
C LYS A 303 -5.48 3.77 -3.18
N ASN A 304 -6.21 2.66 -3.17
CA ASN A 304 -7.65 2.67 -2.92
C ASN A 304 -8.12 1.31 -2.37
N ILE A 305 -9.24 1.33 -1.64
CA ILE A 305 -9.99 0.12 -1.25
C ILE A 305 -11.46 0.34 -1.61
N HIS A 306 -11.98 -0.55 -2.44
CA HIS A 306 -13.38 -0.50 -2.87
C HIS A 306 -14.27 -1.29 -1.91
N TYR A 307 -15.43 -0.72 -1.58
CA TYR A 307 -16.48 -1.33 -0.77
C TYR A 307 -17.80 -1.25 -1.53
N ASP A 308 -18.70 -2.19 -1.24
CA ASP A 308 -20.10 -2.00 -1.57
C ASP A 308 -20.71 -1.09 -0.48
N GLU A 309 -21.21 0.08 -0.85
CA GLU A 309 -21.78 1.04 0.10
C GLU A 309 -22.95 0.44 0.91
N SER A 310 -23.66 -0.55 0.36
CA SER A 310 -24.73 -1.24 1.08
C SER A 310 -24.22 -2.03 2.29
N ASP A 311 -22.97 -2.53 2.25
CA ASP A 311 -22.36 -3.29 3.35
C ASP A 311 -22.16 -2.41 4.60
N PHE A 312 -22.08 -1.07 4.46
CA PHE A 312 -21.96 -0.18 5.61
C PHE A 312 -23.19 -0.21 6.51
N LEU A 313 -24.38 -0.48 5.97
CA LEU A 313 -25.63 -0.56 6.73
C LEU A 313 -26.07 -2.01 6.92
N ASN A 314 -25.99 -2.81 5.87
CA ASN A 314 -26.45 -4.20 5.82
C ASN A 314 -25.32 -5.12 5.34
N PRO A 315 -24.27 -5.33 6.17
CA PRO A 315 -23.09 -6.10 5.79
C PRO A 315 -23.46 -7.55 5.44
N ASN A 316 -22.95 -8.04 4.31
CA ASN A 316 -23.11 -9.44 3.94
C ASN A 316 -22.35 -10.36 4.94
N PRO A 317 -23.04 -11.26 5.67
CA PRO A 317 -22.39 -12.15 6.62
C PRO A 317 -21.52 -13.23 5.96
N PHE A 318 -21.74 -13.50 4.66
CA PHE A 318 -21.01 -14.50 3.90
C PHE A 318 -19.81 -13.86 3.19
N TYR A 319 -18.63 -14.07 3.75
CA TYR A 319 -17.35 -13.64 3.17
C TYR A 319 -16.58 -14.84 2.62
N SER A 320 -16.13 -14.77 1.37
CA SER A 320 -15.19 -15.73 0.78
C SER A 320 -14.12 -15.00 -0.03
N ILE A 321 -12.87 -15.45 0.08
CA ILE A 321 -11.73 -14.94 -0.72
C ILE A 321 -11.81 -15.46 -2.16
N HIS A 322 -12.49 -16.60 -2.39
CA HIS A 322 -12.52 -17.30 -3.67
C HIS A 322 -13.80 -17.07 -4.48
N ALA A 323 -14.63 -16.09 -4.13
CA ALA A 323 -15.91 -15.87 -4.81
C ALA A 323 -15.77 -15.49 -6.30
N GLU A 324 -14.60 -15.03 -6.73
CA GLU A 324 -14.34 -14.49 -8.09
C GLU A 324 -13.54 -15.45 -8.98
N ARG A 325 -13.66 -16.77 -8.81
CA ARG A 325 -12.93 -17.75 -9.65
C ARG A 325 -13.21 -17.60 -11.16
N ASP A 326 -14.26 -16.88 -11.58
CA ASP A 326 -14.78 -16.88 -12.96
C ASP A 326 -14.86 -15.51 -13.70
N THR A 327 -14.22 -14.42 -13.24
CA THR A 327 -14.30 -13.13 -13.96
C THR A 327 -13.14 -12.87 -14.92
N SER A 328 -13.47 -12.59 -16.19
CA SER A 328 -12.58 -12.35 -17.33
C SER A 328 -11.52 -11.26 -17.12
N ASN A 329 -10.29 -11.55 -17.55
CA ASN A 329 -9.14 -10.63 -17.55
C ASN A 329 -9.35 -9.49 -18.55
N ALA A 330 -9.18 -8.25 -18.12
CA ALA A 330 -9.05 -7.08 -19.00
C ALA A 330 -7.67 -6.44 -18.80
N ILE A 331 -6.88 -6.43 -19.87
CA ILE A 331 -5.58 -5.77 -19.96
C ILE A 331 -5.75 -4.53 -20.85
N ASN A 332 -5.35 -3.36 -20.36
CA ASN A 332 -5.08 -2.17 -21.17
C ASN A 332 -3.66 -1.72 -20.81
N CYS A 333 -2.70 -2.00 -21.69
CA CYS A 333 -1.46 -1.26 -21.75
C CYS A 333 -1.68 -0.14 -22.76
N ASP A 334 -1.90 1.09 -22.28
CA ASP A 334 -1.93 2.25 -23.17
C ASP A 334 -0.50 2.40 -23.73
N ARG A 335 -0.35 2.19 -25.05
CA ARG A 335 0.90 2.49 -25.75
C ARG A 335 1.15 3.99 -25.58
N ALA A 336 2.38 4.34 -25.22
CA ALA A 336 2.84 5.71 -25.34
C ALA A 336 2.86 6.03 -26.85
N ASP A 337 1.79 6.67 -27.33
CA ASP A 337 1.84 7.33 -28.61
C ASP A 337 2.81 8.51 -28.45
N SER A 338 3.96 8.37 -29.10
CA SER A 338 4.83 9.49 -29.41
C SER A 338 4.09 10.37 -30.40
N ASP A 339 3.50 11.45 -29.90
CA ASP A 339 3.17 12.61 -30.73
C ASP A 339 4.48 13.30 -31.10
N ASP A 340 5.16 12.76 -32.11
CA ASP A 340 5.95 13.55 -33.04
C ASP A 340 4.94 14.35 -33.88
N ASN A 341 4.76 15.63 -33.55
CA ASN A 341 4.28 16.61 -34.51
C ASN A 341 5.38 17.64 -34.70
N ASP A 342 5.99 17.54 -35.89
CA ASP A 342 6.71 18.60 -36.57
C ASP A 342 5.83 19.86 -36.68
N GLU A 343 6.28 20.97 -36.08
CA GLU A 343 6.34 22.34 -36.64
C GLU A 343 7.09 23.30 -35.70
#